data_AF-A0A485BIB9-F1
#
_entry.id   AF-A0A485BIB9-F1
#
_cell.length_a   1.000
_cell.length_b   1.000
_cell.length_c   1.000
_cell.angle_alpha   90.00
_cell.angle_beta   90.00
_cell.angle_gamma   90.00
#
_symmetry.space_group_name_H-M   'P 1'
#
loop_
_entity.id
_entity.type
_entity.pdbx_description
1 polymer ?
#
loop_
_entity_poly.entity_id
_entity_poly.type
_entity_poly.pdbx_seq_one_letter_code
_entity_poly.pdbx_strand_id
1 'polypeptide(L)'
;MNDVNRLRILQDVIDRRLTTRLAATRLEISDRHCRRLLERCREHGPLSLVNRRRGQPGNRQLMPGLAERALRIIRERYADFGPTLACEKLAEIHDLYLAKETVRKLMTRDGL
;
A
#
# COMPACT_ATOMS: atom_id res chain seq x y z
N MET A 1 -6.56 15.86 -4.38
CA MET A 1 -5.95 16.88 -3.51
C MET A 1 -4.61 16.34 -3.00
N ASN A 2 -3.49 16.99 -3.33
CA ASN A 2 -2.14 16.53 -2.97
C ASN A 2 -1.91 16.63 -1.45
N ASP A 3 -1.21 15.65 -0.86
CA ASP A 3 -0.89 15.61 0.59
C ASP A 3 -0.22 16.91 1.09
N VAL A 4 0.55 17.57 0.21
CA VAL A 4 1.21 18.86 0.48
C VAL A 4 0.20 19.98 0.79
N ASN A 5 -0.92 20.04 0.04
CA ASN A 5 -1.96 21.06 0.29
C ASN A 5 -2.71 20.79 1.59
N ARG A 6 -2.86 19.52 1.98
CA ARG A 6 -3.51 19.11 3.22
C ARG A 6 -2.71 19.55 4.45
N LEU A 7 -1.39 19.41 4.39
CA LEU A 7 -0.50 19.82 5.47
C LEU A 7 -0.53 21.34 5.68
N ARG A 8 -0.52 22.14 4.60
CA ARG A 8 -0.62 23.59 4.69
C ARG A 8 -1.93 24.05 5.35
N ILE A 9 -3.07 23.48 4.93
CA ILE A 9 -4.38 23.85 5.49
C ILE A 9 -4.46 23.49 6.99
N LEU A 10 -3.89 22.37 7.40
CA LEU A 10 -3.86 21.98 8.81
C LEU A 10 -2.89 22.84 9.62
N GLN A 11 -1.76 23.26 9.03
CA GLN A 11 -0.85 24.21 9.66
C GLN A 11 -1.52 25.58 9.87
N ASP A 12 -2.29 26.08 8.91
CA ASP A 12 -3.04 27.33 9.05
C ASP A 12 -4.06 27.27 10.21
N VAL A 13 -4.63 26.09 10.51
CA VAL A 13 -5.48 25.90 11.69
C VAL A 13 -4.68 25.92 12.98
N ILE A 14 -3.50 25.30 13.00
CA ILE A 14 -2.59 25.30 14.16
C ILE A 14 -2.13 26.73 14.47
N ASP A 15 -1.76 27.48 13.43
CA ASP A 15 -1.33 28.89 13.50
C ASP A 15 -2.50 29.85 13.78
N ARG A 16 -3.71 29.33 14.03
CA ARG A 16 -4.96 30.07 14.28
C ARG A 16 -5.36 31.04 13.16
N ARG A 17 -4.82 30.86 11.95
CA ARG A 17 -5.19 31.61 10.74
C ARG A 17 -6.46 31.07 10.08
N LEU A 18 -6.83 29.82 10.42
CA LEU A 18 -8.01 29.15 9.90
C LEU A 18 -8.84 28.49 10.99
N THR A 19 -10.16 28.49 10.82
CA THR A 19 -11.06 27.71 11.67
C THR A 19 -11.11 26.25 11.22
N THR A 20 -11.29 25.32 12.16
CA THR A 20 -11.44 23.88 11.89
C THR A 20 -12.58 23.60 10.90
N ARG A 21 -13.69 24.33 10.99
CA ARG A 21 -14.84 24.17 10.09
C ARG A 21 -14.49 24.54 8.65
N LEU A 22 -13.78 25.64 8.46
CA LEU A 22 -13.33 26.08 7.13
C LEU A 22 -12.25 25.14 6.56
N ALA A 23 -11.37 24.60 7.41
CA ALA A 23 -10.42 23.57 7.03
C ALA A 23 -11.14 22.31 6.54
N ALA A 24 -12.15 21.85 7.28
CA ALA A 24 -12.94 20.67 6.92
C ALA A 24 -13.62 20.85 5.56
N THR A 25 -14.20 22.03 5.30
CA THR A 25 -14.78 22.37 3.98
C THR A 25 -13.72 22.36 2.88
N ARG A 26 -12.56 22.99 3.07
CA ARG A 26 -11.49 23.03 2.06
C ARG A 26 -10.85 21.67 1.81
N LEU A 27 -10.84 20.80 2.81
CA LEU A 27 -10.33 19.43 2.72
C LEU A 27 -11.39 18.43 2.25
N GLU A 28 -12.63 18.86 2.06
CA GLU A 28 -13.78 18.00 1.70
C GLU A 28 -13.93 16.80 2.66
N ILE A 29 -13.70 17.03 3.95
CA ILE A 29 -13.84 16.01 5.00
C ILE A 29 -14.82 16.47 6.08
N SER A 30 -15.31 15.51 6.87
CA SER A 30 -16.12 15.84 8.04
C SER A 30 -15.29 16.58 9.11
N ASP A 31 -15.97 17.45 9.85
CA ASP A 31 -15.39 18.20 10.97
C ASP A 31 -14.76 17.25 12.03
N ARG A 32 -15.38 16.08 12.27
CA ARG A 32 -14.82 15.02 13.11
C ARG A 32 -13.49 14.48 12.56
N HIS A 33 -13.40 14.23 11.25
CA HIS A 33 -12.15 13.79 10.64
C HIS A 33 -11.09 14.88 10.71
N CYS A 34 -11.46 16.15 10.49
CA CYS A 34 -10.57 17.28 10.63
C CYS A 34 -9.99 17.40 12.05
N ARG A 35 -10.82 17.28 13.09
CA ARG A 35 -10.35 17.26 14.49
C ARG A 35 -9.35 16.13 14.78
N ARG A 36 -9.66 14.90 14.34
CA ARG A 36 -8.76 13.74 14.51
C ARG A 36 -7.40 13.94 13.83
N LEU A 37 -7.36 14.63 12.69
CA LEU A 37 -6.10 14.95 12.02
C LEU A 37 -5.30 16.00 12.80
N LEU A 38 -5.97 17.00 13.36
CA LEU A 38 -5.33 18.03 14.18
C LEU A 38 -4.76 17.46 15.47
N GLU A 39 -5.51 16.59 16.16
CA GLU A 39 -5.03 15.85 17.34
C GLU A 39 -3.77 15.04 16.99
N ARG A 40 -3.83 14.27 15.90
CA ARG A 40 -2.68 13.47 15.44
C ARG A 40 -1.47 14.33 15.08
N CYS A 41 -1.69 15.47 14.42
CA CYS A 41 -0.63 16.41 14.07
C CYS A 41 0.03 17.02 15.31
N ARG A 42 -0.73 17.29 16.37
CA ARG A 42 -0.20 17.78 17.65
C ARG A 42 0.61 16.73 18.39
N GLU A 43 0.19 15.48 18.37
CA GLU A 43 0.86 14.38 19.08
C GLU A 43 2.15 13.90 18.38
N HIS A 44 2.16 13.89 17.05
CA HIS A 44 3.21 13.23 16.26
C HIS A 44 3.86 14.14 15.22
N GLY A 45 3.54 15.44 15.23
CA GLY A 45 4.05 16.42 14.29
C GLY A 45 3.47 16.31 12.87
N PRO A 46 3.94 17.15 11.93
CA PRO A 46 3.40 17.27 10.57
C PRO A 46 3.52 15.98 9.74
N LEU A 47 4.54 15.15 10.02
CA LEU A 47 4.78 13.87 9.34
C LEU A 47 3.67 12.83 9.60
N SER A 48 2.90 13.00 10.66
CA SER A 48 1.82 12.08 11.06
C SER A 48 0.57 12.13 10.17
N LEU A 49 0.49 13.14 9.31
CA LEU A 49 -0.56 13.31 8.31
C LEU A 49 -0.35 12.39 7.10
N VAL A 50 0.87 11.90 6.91
CA VAL A 50 1.17 10.87 5.92
C VAL A 50 0.49 9.58 6.35
N ASN A 51 -0.08 8.85 5.39
CA ASN A 51 -0.64 7.53 5.67
C ASN A 51 0.43 6.64 6.31
N ARG A 52 0.19 6.16 7.54
CA ARG A 52 1.14 5.32 8.28
C ARG A 52 1.50 4.03 7.53
N ARG A 53 0.65 3.56 6.62
CA ARG A 53 0.92 2.41 5.74
C ARG A 53 1.75 2.75 4.51
N ARG A 54 2.05 4.03 4.25
CA ARG A 54 2.86 4.44 3.12
C ARG A 54 4.27 3.88 3.30
N GLY A 55 4.72 3.08 2.34
CA GLY A 55 6.01 2.38 2.42
C GLY A 55 6.00 1.12 3.30
N GLN A 56 4.89 0.78 3.95
CA GLN A 56 4.78 -0.46 4.71
C GLN A 56 4.27 -1.61 3.84
N PRO A 57 4.73 -2.84 4.10
CA PRO A 57 4.20 -4.01 3.43
C PRO A 57 2.71 -4.16 3.74
N GLY A 58 1.90 -4.44 2.72
CA GLY A 58 0.47 -4.66 2.91
C GLY A 58 0.20 -5.94 3.69
N ASN A 59 -0.91 -6.01 4.44
CA ASN A 59 -1.28 -7.21 5.21
C ASN A 59 -1.43 -8.50 4.37
N ARG A 60 -1.53 -8.37 3.04
CA ARG A 60 -1.59 -9.49 2.07
C ARG A 60 -0.28 -9.66 1.29
N GLN A 61 0.79 -8.98 1.70
CA GLN A 61 2.09 -9.15 1.10
C GLN A 61 2.57 -10.57 1.37
N LEU A 62 3.02 -11.23 0.30
CA LEU A 62 3.67 -12.53 0.41
C LEU A 62 4.82 -12.42 1.40
N MET A 63 5.05 -13.49 2.16
CA MET A 63 6.23 -13.57 3.02
C MET A 63 7.48 -13.25 2.18
N PRO A 64 8.39 -12.41 2.71
CA PRO A 64 9.63 -12.11 2.02
C PRO A 64 10.36 -13.42 1.65
N GLY A 65 10.87 -13.52 0.43
CA GLY A 65 11.50 -14.72 -0.11
C GLY A 65 10.55 -15.75 -0.76
N LEU A 66 9.25 -15.75 -0.46
CA LEU A 66 8.30 -16.68 -1.09
C LEU A 66 8.11 -16.38 -2.59
N ALA A 67 8.01 -15.10 -2.92
CA ALA A 67 7.92 -14.61 -4.30
C ALA A 67 9.16 -14.98 -5.12
N GLU A 68 10.35 -14.78 -4.54
CA GLU A 68 11.64 -15.09 -5.14
C GLU A 68 11.81 -16.59 -5.36
N ARG A 69 11.41 -17.41 -4.36
CA ARG A 69 11.43 -18.87 -4.49
C ARG A 69 10.50 -19.35 -5.61
N ALA A 70 9.28 -18.84 -5.68
CA ALA A 70 8.34 -19.19 -6.73
C ALA A 70 8.84 -18.78 -8.13
N LEU A 71 9.34 -17.55 -8.28
CA LEU A 71 9.89 -17.06 -9.56
C LEU A 71 11.10 -17.88 -10.02
N ARG A 72 12.01 -18.24 -9.11
CA ARG A 72 13.16 -19.07 -9.43
C ARG A 72 12.73 -20.44 -9.98
N ILE A 73 11.76 -21.09 -9.32
CA ILE A 73 11.23 -22.38 -9.78
C ILE A 73 10.57 -22.25 -11.15
N ILE A 74 9.77 -21.19 -11.37
CA ILE A 74 9.13 -20.94 -12.66
C ILE A 74 10.19 -20.76 -13.75
N ARG A 75 11.20 -19.93 -13.52
CA ARG A 75 12.26 -19.66 -14.50
C ARG A 75 13.11 -20.90 -14.81
N GLU A 76 13.43 -21.71 -13.80
CA GLU A 76 14.28 -22.89 -13.96
C GLU A 76 13.56 -24.08 -14.60
N ARG A 77 12.24 -24.22 -14.38
CA ARG A 77 11.52 -25.47 -14.70
C ARG A 77 10.26 -25.30 -15.55
N TYR A 78 9.69 -24.10 -15.61
CA TYR A 78 8.37 -23.84 -16.20
C TYR A 78 8.34 -22.50 -16.98
N ALA A 79 9.45 -22.13 -17.62
CA ALA A 79 9.59 -20.84 -18.32
C ALA A 79 8.65 -20.70 -19.53
N ASP A 80 8.22 -21.83 -20.09
CA ASP A 80 7.29 -21.96 -21.20
C ASP A 80 5.82 -22.05 -20.75
N PHE A 81 5.56 -22.11 -19.44
CA PHE A 81 4.21 -22.34 -18.92
C PHE A 81 3.45 -21.02 -18.74
N GLY A 82 2.16 -21.04 -19.06
CA GLY A 82 1.27 -19.95 -18.66
C GLY A 82 1.07 -19.88 -17.14
N PRO A 83 0.62 -18.74 -16.59
CA PRO A 83 0.50 -18.51 -15.14
C PRO A 83 -0.47 -19.47 -14.43
N THR A 84 -1.43 -20.05 -15.14
CA THR A 84 -2.32 -21.08 -14.59
C THR A 84 -1.56 -22.38 -14.33
N LEU A 85 -0.84 -22.89 -15.35
CA LEU A 85 -0.14 -24.16 -15.26
C LEU A 85 1.08 -24.08 -14.32
N ALA A 86 1.78 -22.94 -14.33
CA ALA A 86 2.83 -22.67 -13.35
C ALA A 86 2.29 -22.69 -11.90
N CYS A 87 1.09 -22.14 -11.67
CA CYS A 87 0.45 -22.16 -10.35
C CYS A 87 0.12 -23.59 -9.89
N GLU A 88 -0.40 -24.42 -10.79
CA GLU A 88 -0.70 -25.83 -10.50
C GLU A 88 0.58 -26.60 -10.14
N LYS A 89 1.66 -26.43 -10.93
CA LYS A 89 2.93 -27.13 -10.65
C LYS A 89 3.64 -26.64 -9.39
N LEU A 90 3.52 -25.37 -9.06
CA LEU A 90 4.01 -24.86 -7.77
C LEU A 90 3.30 -25.52 -6.59
N ALA A 91 1.99 -25.73 -6.67
CA ALA A 91 1.23 -26.40 -5.61
C ALA A 91 1.47 -27.91 -5.57
N GLU A 92 1.48 -28.59 -6.70
CA GLU A 92 1.58 -30.06 -6.79
C GLU A 92 2.98 -30.61 -6.46
N ILE A 93 4.03 -29.92 -6.89
CA ILE A 93 5.41 -30.46 -6.84
C ILE A 93 6.24 -29.78 -5.75
N HIS A 94 5.97 -28.51 -5.46
CA HIS A 94 6.82 -27.69 -4.60
C HIS A 94 6.12 -27.28 -3.28
N ASP A 95 4.89 -27.74 -3.04
CA ASP A 95 4.03 -27.38 -1.90
C ASP A 95 3.86 -25.87 -1.71
N LEU A 96 3.93 -25.11 -2.82
CA LEU A 96 3.82 -23.65 -2.86
C LEU A 96 2.42 -23.23 -3.30
N TYR A 97 1.54 -23.05 -2.32
CA TYR A 97 0.18 -22.58 -2.54
C TYR A 97 0.13 -21.05 -2.74
N LEU A 98 0.17 -20.62 -4.00
CA LEU A 98 -0.04 -19.25 -4.39
C LEU A 98 -1.36 -19.12 -5.15
N ALA A 99 -2.05 -17.99 -5.01
CA ALA A 99 -3.19 -17.71 -5.88
C ALA A 99 -2.70 -17.52 -7.32
N LYS A 100 -3.47 -18.01 -8.31
CA LYS A 100 -3.19 -17.81 -9.74
C LYS A 100 -2.87 -16.35 -10.08
N GLU A 101 -3.65 -15.42 -9.54
CA GLU A 101 -3.47 -13.98 -9.77
C GLU A 101 -2.14 -13.45 -9.21
N THR A 102 -1.65 -14.06 -8.13
CA THR A 102 -0.33 -13.77 -7.57
C THR A 102 0.78 -14.26 -8.49
N VAL A 103 0.68 -15.50 -8.99
CA VAL A 103 1.65 -16.07 -9.95
C VAL A 103 1.70 -15.24 -11.22
N ARG A 104 0.54 -14.86 -11.77
CA ARG A 104 0.44 -13.95 -12.92
C ARG A 104 1.17 -12.63 -12.69
N LYS A 105 0.92 -11.96 -11.56
CA LYS A 105 1.59 -10.69 -11.23
C LYS A 105 3.09 -10.84 -11.08
N LEU A 106 3.56 -11.97 -10.54
CA LEU A 106 4.98 -12.26 -10.41
C LEU A 106 5.61 -12.42 -11.80
N MET A 107 5.02 -13.25 -12.67
CA MET A 107 5.51 -13.49 -14.04
C MET A 107 5.52 -12.20 -14.87
N THR A 108 4.43 -11.43 -14.86
CA THR A 108 4.35 -10.15 -15.61
C THR A 108 5.37 -9.11 -15.13
N ARG A 109 5.68 -9.06 -13.83
CA ARG A 109 6.72 -8.17 -13.30
C ARG A 109 8.13 -8.60 -13.70
N ASP A 110 8.32 -9.89 -13.91
CA ASP A 110 9.60 -10.53 -14.20
C ASP A 110 9.84 -10.71 -15.71
N GLY A 111 8.85 -10.38 -16.55
CA GLY A 111 8.95 -10.45 -18.02
C GLY A 111 8.72 -11.84 -18.60
N LEU A 112 8.05 -12.72 -17.85
CA LEU A 112 7.64 -14.09 -18.24
C LEU A 112 6.17 -14.13 -18.69
#